data_AF-A0A4Q0IJR8-F1
#
_entry.id   AF-A0A4Q0IJR8-F1
#
_cell.length_a   1.000
_cell.length_b   1.000
_cell.length_c   1.000
_cell.angle_alpha   90.00
_cell.angle_beta   90.00
_cell.angle_gamma   90.00
#
_symmetry.space_group_name_H-M   'P 1'
#
loop_
_entity.id
_entity.type
_entity.pdbx_description
1 polymer ?
#
loop_
_entity_poly.entity_id
_entity_poly.type
_entity_poly.pdbx_seq_one_letter_code
_entity_poly.pdbx_strand_id
1 'polypeptide(L)'
;MKPKFIILLGVALSTLLISLLSSCTNEEQDGITPNYSESENILIEYADAHNLGLDYIKSEIQNSHGICDKEFIESAFDSFIIIQYGKNEASKISRELAPMKDLMFCLETPLTLQTRGNNDNIVNQVNPIAYEALNECTKRISEKLANISDENLFDNSSLLNDLHSLINDYYNTYIQKYPSDIDTQAIAQVLGILYGSIEYWTNSNNVNFWSNVELEGYSNCSAGNDQSTPQTRADEKKKDDKTLSKSDYIITVASADAIGGLLSGPGAVLASGAAALYFDVE
;
A
#
# COMPACT_ATOMS: atom_id res chain seq x y z
N MET A 1 -39.19 -20.98 26.39
CA MET A 1 -39.06 -19.60 26.87
C MET A 1 -37.61 -19.17 26.71
N LYS A 2 -37.39 -17.95 26.23
CA LYS A 2 -36.08 -17.32 25.97
C LYS A 2 -35.23 -17.21 27.24
N PRO A 3 -33.91 -17.08 27.08
CA PRO A 3 -33.31 -15.81 27.47
C PRO A 3 -32.50 -15.21 26.30
N LYS A 4 -33.05 -14.15 25.73
CA LYS A 4 -32.29 -13.04 25.15
C LYS A 4 -31.99 -12.11 26.32
N PHE A 5 -30.77 -11.60 26.47
CA PHE A 5 -30.39 -10.32 27.14
C PHE A 5 -28.96 -10.28 27.74
N ILE A 6 -27.91 -10.83 27.11
CA ILE A 6 -26.52 -10.44 27.47
C ILE A 6 -25.58 -10.51 26.25
N ILE A 7 -25.82 -9.71 25.21
CA ILE A 7 -24.78 -9.40 24.18
C ILE A 7 -24.77 -7.90 23.83
N LEU A 8 -25.68 -7.07 24.37
CA LEU A 8 -25.79 -5.66 23.98
C LEU A 8 -25.04 -4.65 24.88
N LEU A 9 -24.14 -5.10 25.77
CA LEU A 9 -23.34 -4.18 26.61
C LEU A 9 -21.84 -4.13 26.24
N GLY A 10 -21.37 -4.97 25.32
CA GLY A 10 -19.93 -5.04 24.96
C GLY A 10 -19.52 -4.15 23.79
N VAL A 11 -20.46 -3.68 22.97
CA VAL A 11 -20.17 -2.92 21.74
C VAL A 11 -20.37 -1.40 21.91
N ALA A 12 -21.06 -0.97 22.97
CA ALA A 12 -21.30 0.46 23.25
C ALA A 12 -20.19 1.13 24.09
N LEU A 13 -19.25 0.36 24.65
CA LEU A 13 -18.18 0.93 25.50
C LEU A 13 -16.87 1.20 24.75
N SER A 14 -16.62 0.56 23.61
CA SER A 14 -15.43 0.82 22.78
C SER A 14 -15.56 2.09 21.92
N THR A 15 -16.78 2.53 21.60
CA THR A 15 -17.02 3.78 20.86
C THR A 15 -17.05 5.03 21.75
N LEU A 16 -17.21 4.87 23.07
CA LEU A 16 -17.22 6.01 24.01
C LEU A 16 -15.82 6.44 24.48
N LEU A 17 -14.82 5.56 24.39
CA LEU A 17 -13.45 5.85 24.87
C LEU A 17 -12.60 6.63 23.87
N ILE A 18 -12.93 6.59 22.57
CA ILE A 18 -12.26 7.42 21.54
C ILE A 18 -12.79 8.87 21.57
N SER A 19 -14.06 9.07 21.96
CA SER A 19 -14.65 10.41 22.08
C SER A 19 -14.25 11.17 23.36
N LEU A 20 -13.62 10.50 24.34
CA LEU A 20 -13.17 11.12 25.60
C LEU A 20 -11.70 11.58 25.61
N LEU A 21 -10.88 11.18 24.63
CA LEU A 21 -9.47 11.58 24.53
C LEU A 21 -9.22 12.76 23.56
N SER A 22 -10.27 13.24 22.88
CA SER A 22 -10.20 14.41 21.98
C SER A 22 -10.65 15.72 22.63
N SER A 23 -10.98 15.72 23.93
CA SER A 23 -11.43 16.92 24.64
C SER A 23 -10.36 17.38 25.64
N CYS A 24 -9.33 18.04 25.12
CA CYS A 24 -8.55 19.08 25.80
C CYS A 24 -7.59 19.73 24.78
N THR A 25 -8.13 20.58 23.91
CA THR A 25 -7.49 21.83 23.47
C THR A 25 -8.54 22.63 22.70
N ASN A 26 -8.96 23.75 23.29
CA ASN A 26 -9.88 24.69 22.66
C ASN A 26 -9.15 25.48 21.57
N GLU A 27 -9.39 25.14 20.32
CA GLU A 27 -9.53 26.13 19.25
C GLU A 27 -10.74 25.71 18.40
N GLU A 28 -11.76 26.58 18.35
CA GLU A 28 -12.88 26.45 17.42
C GLU A 28 -12.33 26.54 15.99
N GLN A 29 -11.98 25.40 15.40
CA GLN A 29 -12.05 25.23 13.95
C GLN A 29 -13.40 24.61 13.66
N ASP A 30 -14.26 25.38 12.99
CA ASP A 30 -15.43 24.86 12.25
C ASP A 30 -14.93 23.80 11.26
N GLY A 31 -14.83 22.55 11.73
CA GLY A 31 -14.49 21.40 10.92
C GLY A 31 -15.68 21.09 10.02
N ILE A 32 -15.68 21.65 8.82
CA ILE A 32 -16.48 21.13 7.72
C ILE A 32 -16.01 19.69 7.52
N THR A 33 -16.75 18.72 8.05
CA THR A 33 -16.56 17.32 7.69
C THR A 33 -16.84 17.24 6.19
N PRO A 34 -15.86 16.91 5.34
CA PRO A 34 -16.11 16.84 3.91
C PRO A 34 -17.22 15.82 3.65
N ASN A 35 -18.22 16.20 2.86
CA ASN A 35 -19.37 15.35 2.59
C ASN A 35 -19.02 14.37 1.47
N TYR A 36 -18.31 13.29 1.82
CA TYR A 36 -17.92 12.24 0.88
C TYR A 36 -19.11 11.37 0.47
N SER A 37 -19.04 10.79 -0.74
CA SER A 37 -20.02 9.78 -1.15
C SER A 37 -19.86 8.48 -0.35
N GLU A 38 -20.92 7.67 -0.24
CA GLU A 38 -20.85 6.37 0.46
C GLU A 38 -19.75 5.46 -0.11
N SER A 39 -19.59 5.47 -1.43
CA SER A 39 -18.53 4.75 -2.14
C SER A 39 -17.13 5.24 -1.77
N GLU A 40 -16.96 6.55 -1.63
CA GLU A 40 -15.66 7.16 -1.29
C GLU A 40 -15.27 6.87 0.16
N ASN A 41 -16.23 6.84 1.08
CA ASN A 41 -15.99 6.44 2.48
C ASN A 41 -15.45 5.00 2.58
N ILE A 42 -15.90 4.08 1.72
CA ILE A 42 -15.42 2.70 1.69
C ILE A 42 -13.95 2.64 1.24
N LEU A 43 -13.57 3.41 0.22
CA LEU A 43 -12.19 3.44 -0.24
C LEU A 43 -11.24 4.06 0.80
N ILE A 44 -11.70 5.12 1.47
CA ILE A 44 -10.95 5.81 2.53
C ILE A 44 -10.61 4.85 3.68
N GLU A 45 -11.48 3.92 4.07
CA GLU A 45 -11.19 2.95 5.13
C GLU A 45 -9.91 2.13 4.84
N TYR A 46 -9.77 1.65 3.60
CA TYR A 46 -8.59 0.90 3.19
C TYR A 46 -7.38 1.80 2.96
N ALA A 47 -7.57 3.01 2.45
CA ALA A 47 -6.53 4.02 2.28
C ALA A 47 -5.89 4.39 3.63
N ASP A 48 -6.71 4.70 4.63
CA ASP A 48 -6.26 5.09 5.97
C ASP A 48 -5.48 3.97 6.65
N ALA A 49 -5.98 2.73 6.59
CA ALA A 49 -5.29 1.57 7.17
C ALA A 49 -3.92 1.32 6.53
N HIS A 50 -3.83 1.47 5.20
CA HIS A 50 -2.58 1.37 4.46
C HIS A 50 -1.58 2.46 4.84
N ASN A 51 -2.01 3.73 4.75
CA ASN A 51 -1.15 4.88 4.98
C ASN A 51 -0.68 4.95 6.44
N LEU A 52 -1.53 4.56 7.39
CA LEU A 52 -1.13 4.39 8.80
C LEU A 52 0.01 3.39 8.97
N GLY A 53 0.01 2.30 8.21
CA GLY A 53 1.08 1.31 8.22
C GLY A 53 2.40 1.86 7.67
N LEU A 54 2.35 2.61 6.57
CA LEU A 54 3.52 3.29 6.01
C LEU A 54 4.11 4.32 6.98
N ASP A 55 3.25 5.12 7.61
CA ASP A 55 3.69 6.12 8.59
C ASP A 55 4.27 5.48 9.85
N TYR A 56 3.75 4.32 10.26
CA TYR A 56 4.36 3.53 11.34
C TYR A 56 5.78 3.11 10.97
N ILE A 57 5.99 2.51 9.78
CA ILE A 57 7.33 2.08 9.34
C ILE A 57 8.27 3.28 9.21
N LYS A 58 7.81 4.37 8.61
CA LYS A 58 8.55 5.64 8.51
C LYS A 58 9.01 6.14 9.88
N SER A 59 8.13 6.12 10.88
CA SER A 59 8.46 6.49 12.26
C SER A 59 9.53 5.55 12.85
N GLU A 60 9.42 4.24 12.64
CA GLU A 60 10.42 3.28 13.13
C GLU A 60 11.80 3.54 12.51
N ILE A 61 11.88 3.78 11.19
CA ILE A 61 13.15 4.12 10.51
C ILE A 61 13.76 5.41 11.09
N GLN A 62 12.94 6.43 11.35
CA GLN A 62 13.41 7.68 11.96
C GLN A 62 13.98 7.46 13.37
N ASN A 63 13.41 6.53 14.13
CA ASN A 63 13.87 6.18 15.48
C ASN A 63 15.12 5.29 15.48
N SER A 64 15.41 4.56 14.39
CA SER A 64 16.55 3.65 14.28
C SER A 64 17.89 4.32 13.93
N HIS A 65 17.92 5.66 13.80
CA HIS A 65 19.07 6.42 13.31
C HIS A 65 19.47 6.09 11.86
N GLY A 66 18.52 5.63 11.04
CA GLY A 66 18.68 5.48 9.59
C GLY A 66 19.29 4.16 9.12
N ILE A 67 19.59 3.21 10.01
CA ILE A 67 19.93 1.84 9.60
C ILE A 67 18.62 1.15 9.22
N CYS A 68 18.47 0.89 7.93
CA CYS A 68 17.34 0.16 7.36
C CYS A 68 17.89 -1.06 6.62
N ASP A 69 17.44 -2.25 7.00
CA ASP A 69 17.62 -3.48 6.21
C ASP A 69 16.26 -4.19 6.06
N LYS A 70 16.24 -5.29 5.32
CA LYS A 70 15.01 -6.06 5.12
C LYS A 70 14.42 -6.55 6.44
N GLU A 71 15.25 -7.03 7.36
CA GLU A 71 14.81 -7.60 8.64
C GLU A 71 14.17 -6.53 9.53
N PHE A 72 14.70 -5.30 9.47
CA PHE A 72 14.14 -4.13 10.14
C PHE A 72 12.72 -3.81 9.63
N ILE A 73 12.53 -3.72 8.30
CA ILE A 73 11.21 -3.44 7.72
C ILE A 73 10.21 -4.55 8.04
N GLU A 74 10.65 -5.82 7.97
CA GLU A 74 9.81 -6.97 8.37
C GLU A 74 9.39 -6.89 9.84
N SER A 75 10.32 -6.50 10.73
CA SER A 75 10.05 -6.37 12.16
C SER A 75 9.13 -5.20 12.47
N ALA A 76 9.32 -4.05 11.80
CA ALA A 76 8.44 -2.89 11.92
C ALA A 76 7.02 -3.23 11.45
N PHE A 77 6.89 -3.93 10.32
CA PHE A 77 5.61 -4.42 9.84
C PHE A 77 4.94 -5.40 10.79
N ASP A 78 5.68 -6.40 11.31
CA ASP A 78 5.13 -7.37 12.27
C ASP A 78 4.65 -6.67 13.56
N SER A 79 5.33 -5.59 13.96
CA SER A 79 4.91 -4.75 15.09
C SER A 79 3.63 -3.98 14.78
N PHE A 80 3.55 -3.37 13.59
CA PHE A 80 2.35 -2.68 13.12
C PHE A 80 1.11 -3.58 13.12
N ILE A 81 1.19 -4.78 12.52
CA ILE A 81 0.04 -5.69 12.48
C ILE A 81 -0.38 -6.17 13.88
N ILE A 82 0.55 -6.33 14.82
CA ILE A 82 0.23 -6.68 16.22
C ILE A 82 -0.52 -5.54 16.90
N ILE A 83 -0.10 -4.30 16.68
CA ILE A 83 -0.75 -3.11 17.24
C ILE A 83 -2.15 -2.95 16.66
N GLN A 84 -2.29 -3.09 15.34
CA GLN A 84 -3.53 -2.83 14.61
C GLN A 84 -4.58 -3.93 14.81
N TYR A 85 -4.18 -5.20 14.73
CA TYR A 85 -5.12 -6.34 14.71
C TYR A 85 -5.08 -7.18 16.00
N GLY A 86 -4.13 -6.89 16.90
CA GLY A 86 -3.91 -7.67 18.11
C GLY A 86 -3.16 -8.98 17.84
N LYS A 87 -2.53 -9.53 18.89
CA LYS A 87 -1.58 -10.66 18.78
C LYS A 87 -2.14 -11.90 18.08
N ASN A 88 -3.41 -12.25 18.34
CA ASN A 88 -4.01 -13.46 17.81
C ASN A 88 -4.27 -13.37 16.30
N GLU A 89 -4.76 -12.21 15.84
CA GLU A 89 -5.05 -12.00 14.43
C GLU A 89 -3.77 -11.72 13.64
N ALA A 90 -2.86 -10.93 14.21
CA ALA A 90 -1.52 -10.74 13.66
C ALA A 90 -0.79 -12.07 13.42
N SER A 91 -0.91 -13.03 14.35
CA SER A 91 -0.31 -14.37 14.16
C SER A 91 -0.89 -15.16 12.99
N LYS A 92 -2.15 -14.90 12.60
CA LYS A 92 -2.75 -15.49 11.39
C LYS A 92 -2.26 -14.76 10.14
N ILE A 93 -2.34 -13.43 10.15
CA ILE A 93 -1.86 -12.57 9.06
C ILE A 93 -0.39 -12.88 8.75
N SER A 94 0.50 -12.92 9.75
CA SER A 94 1.92 -13.25 9.55
C SER A 94 2.11 -14.65 8.96
N ARG A 95 1.26 -15.63 9.30
CA ARG A 95 1.35 -17.00 8.78
C ARG A 95 0.89 -17.08 7.33
N GLU A 96 -0.16 -16.36 6.99
CA GLU A 96 -0.68 -16.24 5.62
C GLU A 96 0.32 -15.49 4.72
N LEU A 97 0.96 -14.46 5.27
CA LEU A 97 1.96 -13.66 4.58
C LEU A 97 3.33 -14.32 4.48
N ALA A 98 3.73 -15.17 5.44
CA ALA A 98 5.06 -15.80 5.47
C ALA A 98 5.54 -16.37 4.11
N PRO A 99 4.75 -17.13 3.33
CA PRO A 99 5.19 -17.64 2.03
C PRO A 99 5.31 -16.55 0.95
N MET A 100 4.72 -15.37 1.17
CA MET A 100 4.68 -14.25 0.23
C MET A 100 5.57 -13.08 0.65
N LYS A 101 6.09 -13.05 1.89
CA LYS A 101 6.96 -11.96 2.38
C LYS A 101 8.17 -11.77 1.46
N ASP A 102 8.86 -12.86 1.12
CA ASP A 102 10.00 -12.81 0.19
C ASP A 102 9.61 -12.28 -1.20
N LEU A 103 8.39 -12.55 -1.66
CA LEU A 103 7.86 -12.00 -2.90
C LEU A 103 7.54 -10.50 -2.78
N MET A 104 6.99 -10.06 -1.65
CA MET A 104 6.71 -8.64 -1.39
C MET A 104 8.00 -7.82 -1.27
N PHE A 105 9.08 -8.44 -0.75
CA PHE A 105 10.43 -7.87 -0.73
C PHE A 105 11.24 -8.13 -1.99
N CYS A 106 10.77 -8.98 -2.91
CA CYS A 106 11.35 -9.10 -4.24
C CYS A 106 11.01 -7.81 -4.96
N LEU A 107 11.99 -6.92 -4.98
CA LEU A 107 11.97 -5.56 -5.51
C LEU A 107 11.56 -5.48 -6.99
N GLU A 108 11.49 -6.62 -7.67
CA GLU A 108 10.96 -6.73 -9.01
C GLU A 108 9.44 -6.90 -9.06
N THR A 109 8.69 -7.10 -7.97
CA THR A 109 7.23 -7.34 -8.03
C THR A 109 6.46 -6.31 -8.88
N PRO A 110 6.79 -5.00 -8.85
CA PRO A 110 6.19 -4.03 -9.77
C PRO A 110 6.61 -4.24 -11.23
N LEU A 111 7.90 -4.51 -11.48
CA LEU A 111 8.50 -4.77 -12.80
C LEU A 111 8.07 -6.12 -13.40
N THR A 112 7.98 -7.18 -12.60
CA THR A 112 7.58 -8.53 -13.01
C THR A 112 6.09 -8.60 -13.30
N LEU A 113 5.26 -7.79 -12.63
CA LEU A 113 3.84 -7.69 -12.95
C LEU A 113 3.55 -6.68 -14.10
N GLN A 114 4.37 -5.63 -14.27
CA GLN A 114 4.32 -4.77 -15.47
C GLN A 114 4.79 -5.48 -16.74
N THR A 115 5.86 -6.28 -16.68
CA THR A 115 6.51 -6.84 -17.88
C THR A 115 6.05 -8.25 -18.23
N ARG A 116 5.46 -9.00 -17.29
CA ARG A 116 5.03 -10.38 -17.53
C ARG A 116 3.65 -10.62 -16.95
N GLY A 117 2.64 -10.56 -17.81
CA GLY A 117 1.33 -11.16 -17.59
C GLY A 117 1.36 -12.70 -17.50
N ASN A 118 2.35 -13.28 -16.80
CA ASN A 118 2.67 -14.71 -16.79
C ASN A 118 3.17 -15.23 -15.41
N ASN A 119 2.91 -14.52 -14.30
CA ASN A 119 3.09 -15.12 -12.98
C ASN A 119 1.82 -15.90 -12.59
N ASP A 120 1.60 -17.02 -13.28
CA ASP A 120 0.45 -17.92 -13.08
C ASP A 120 0.26 -18.32 -11.61
N ASN A 121 1.32 -18.34 -10.80
CA ASN A 121 1.24 -18.70 -9.39
C ASN A 121 0.64 -17.61 -8.48
N ILE A 122 0.75 -16.32 -8.85
CA ILE A 122 0.17 -15.19 -8.11
C ILE A 122 -1.25 -14.91 -8.60
N VAL A 123 -1.44 -14.93 -9.92
CA VAL A 123 -2.75 -14.67 -10.56
C VAL A 123 -3.80 -15.71 -10.12
N ASN A 124 -3.39 -16.96 -9.86
CA ASN A 124 -4.29 -18.00 -9.36
C ASN A 124 -4.68 -17.86 -7.87
N GLN A 125 -4.07 -16.92 -7.12
CA GLN A 125 -4.35 -16.71 -5.69
C GLN A 125 -5.12 -15.42 -5.40
N VAL A 126 -5.21 -14.50 -6.36
CA VAL A 126 -5.89 -13.21 -6.20
C VAL A 126 -7.28 -13.21 -6.83
N ASN A 127 -8.17 -12.32 -6.37
CA ASN A 127 -9.47 -12.14 -7.02
C ASN A 127 -9.26 -11.58 -8.45
N PRO A 128 -9.67 -12.31 -9.51
CA PRO A 128 -9.39 -11.91 -10.89
C PRO A 128 -10.14 -10.64 -11.31
N ILE A 129 -11.31 -10.37 -10.73
CA ILE A 129 -12.10 -9.16 -11.02
C ILE A 129 -11.43 -7.94 -10.39
N ALA A 130 -10.98 -8.05 -9.14
CA ALA A 130 -10.25 -6.98 -8.47
C ALA A 130 -8.93 -6.67 -9.18
N TYR A 131 -8.24 -7.70 -9.69
CA TYR A 131 -7.04 -7.52 -10.52
C TYR A 131 -7.32 -6.86 -11.87
N GLU A 132 -8.43 -7.21 -12.55
CA GLU A 132 -8.91 -6.53 -13.76
C GLU A 132 -9.16 -5.04 -13.47
N ALA A 133 -9.91 -4.74 -12.40
CA ALA A 133 -10.21 -3.37 -11.97
C ALA A 133 -8.94 -2.55 -11.69
N LEU A 134 -7.98 -3.15 -10.96
CA LEU A 134 -6.71 -2.52 -10.66
C LEU A 134 -5.95 -2.18 -11.94
N ASN A 135 -5.77 -3.13 -12.85
CA ASN A 135 -4.99 -2.93 -14.07
C ASN A 135 -5.58 -1.86 -14.99
N GLU A 136 -6.90 -1.83 -15.14
CA GLU A 136 -7.53 -0.79 -15.95
C GLU A 136 -7.42 0.59 -15.29
N CYS A 137 -7.61 0.66 -13.97
CA CYS A 137 -7.49 1.91 -13.21
C CYS A 137 -6.05 2.46 -13.27
N THR A 138 -5.04 1.65 -12.94
CA THR A 138 -3.62 2.06 -12.97
C THR A 138 -3.16 2.46 -14.36
N LYS A 139 -3.59 1.74 -15.40
CA LYS A 139 -3.33 2.15 -16.80
C LYS A 139 -3.88 3.55 -17.06
N ARG A 140 -5.10 3.84 -16.62
CA ARG A 140 -5.73 5.15 -16.85
C ARG A 140 -5.07 6.27 -16.05
N ILE A 141 -4.65 6.00 -14.82
CA ILE A 141 -3.83 6.93 -14.02
C ILE A 141 -2.51 7.20 -14.74
N SER A 142 -1.81 6.16 -15.22
CA SER A 142 -0.54 6.28 -15.94
C SER A 142 -0.67 7.15 -17.20
N GLU A 143 -1.71 6.92 -18.02
CA GLU A 143 -2.02 7.76 -19.17
C GLU A 143 -2.26 9.23 -18.79
N LYS A 144 -2.88 9.48 -17.62
CA LYS A 144 -3.14 10.84 -17.16
C LYS A 144 -1.86 11.52 -16.65
N LEU A 145 -1.04 10.82 -15.87
CA LEU A 145 0.23 11.32 -15.35
C LEU A 145 1.25 11.61 -16.45
N ALA A 146 1.30 10.79 -17.51
CA ALA A 146 2.19 10.98 -18.66
C ALA A 146 2.00 12.32 -19.39
N ASN A 147 0.87 13.00 -19.18
CA ASN A 147 0.56 14.30 -19.77
C ASN A 147 0.74 15.48 -18.80
N ILE A 148 1.18 15.22 -17.56
CA ILE A 148 1.45 16.24 -16.55
C ILE A 148 2.96 16.47 -16.48
N SER A 149 3.37 17.73 -16.42
CA SER A 149 4.78 18.07 -16.23
C SER A 149 5.25 17.72 -14.82
N ASP A 150 6.48 17.26 -14.67
CA ASP A 150 7.07 16.81 -13.40
C ASP A 150 6.98 17.82 -12.24
N GLU A 151 7.04 19.11 -12.55
CA GLU A 151 6.89 20.20 -11.58
C GLU A 151 5.48 20.31 -10.98
N ASN A 152 4.48 19.67 -11.60
CA ASN A 152 3.08 19.71 -11.21
C ASN A 152 2.56 18.35 -10.68
N LEU A 153 3.44 17.36 -10.53
CA LEU A 153 3.06 16.01 -10.07
C LEU A 153 2.92 15.93 -8.55
N PHE A 154 3.82 16.58 -7.81
CA PHE A 154 3.81 16.54 -6.35
C PHE A 154 3.06 17.73 -5.74
N ASP A 155 2.42 17.49 -4.60
CA ASP A 155 1.69 18.48 -3.80
C ASP A 155 0.62 19.26 -4.59
N ASN A 156 0.11 18.67 -5.67
CA ASN A 156 -0.90 19.26 -6.53
C ASN A 156 -2.29 18.73 -6.17
N SER A 157 -3.01 19.46 -5.31
CA SER A 157 -4.34 19.06 -4.85
C SER A 157 -5.36 18.90 -5.97
N SER A 158 -5.24 19.68 -7.06
CA SER A 158 -6.15 19.55 -8.21
C SER A 158 -5.91 18.24 -8.94
N LEU A 159 -4.65 17.86 -9.14
CA LEU A 159 -4.29 16.58 -9.72
C LEU A 159 -4.73 15.42 -8.81
N LEU A 160 -4.48 15.52 -7.50
CA LEU A 160 -4.88 14.50 -6.55
C LEU A 160 -6.39 14.24 -6.57
N ASN A 161 -7.20 15.30 -6.48
CA ASN A 161 -8.66 15.18 -6.57
C ASN A 161 -9.11 14.54 -7.89
N ASP A 162 -8.46 14.90 -8.99
CA ASP A 162 -8.71 14.33 -10.32
C ASP A 162 -8.40 12.82 -10.40
N LEU A 163 -7.35 12.36 -9.71
CA LEU A 163 -6.98 10.95 -9.66
C LEU A 163 -7.90 10.16 -8.71
N HIS A 164 -8.23 10.73 -7.55
CA HIS A 164 -9.20 10.16 -6.62
C HIS A 164 -10.59 10.00 -7.24
N SER A 165 -11.06 11.02 -7.98
CA SER A 165 -12.31 10.92 -8.74
C SER A 165 -12.27 9.77 -9.75
N LEU A 166 -11.13 9.59 -10.42
CA LEU A 166 -10.96 8.51 -11.39
C LEU A 166 -11.04 7.13 -10.72
N ILE A 167 -10.37 6.95 -9.58
CA ILE A 167 -10.43 5.69 -8.81
C ILE A 167 -11.85 5.41 -8.33
N ASN A 168 -12.56 6.43 -7.82
CA ASN A 168 -13.96 6.34 -7.42
C ASN A 168 -14.87 5.92 -8.58
N ASP A 169 -14.69 6.48 -9.77
CA ASP A 169 -15.47 6.12 -10.96
C ASP A 169 -15.25 4.65 -11.36
N TYR A 170 -14.00 4.19 -11.28
CA TYR A 170 -13.66 2.77 -11.53
C TYR A 170 -14.27 1.85 -10.49
N TYR A 171 -14.18 2.19 -9.20
CA TYR A 171 -14.83 1.45 -8.13
C TYR A 171 -16.33 1.30 -8.38
N ASN A 172 -17.02 2.42 -8.60
CA ASN A 172 -18.47 2.44 -8.86
C ASN A 172 -18.85 1.63 -10.10
N THR A 173 -18.06 1.71 -11.18
CA THR A 173 -18.29 0.94 -12.41
C THR A 173 -18.18 -0.56 -12.15
N TYR A 174 -17.14 -0.98 -11.43
CA TYR A 174 -16.86 -2.40 -11.22
C TYR A 174 -17.82 -3.06 -10.22
N ILE A 175 -18.20 -2.38 -9.13
CA ILE A 175 -19.20 -2.95 -8.19
C ILE A 175 -20.59 -3.07 -8.81
N GLN A 176 -20.93 -2.19 -9.77
CA GLN A 176 -22.18 -2.32 -10.54
C GLN A 176 -22.13 -3.50 -11.53
N LYS A 177 -20.97 -3.73 -12.15
CA LYS A 177 -20.74 -4.85 -13.09
C LYS A 177 -20.66 -6.20 -12.35
N TYR A 178 -20.12 -6.21 -11.14
CA TYR A 178 -19.84 -7.42 -10.35
C TYR A 178 -20.37 -7.28 -8.91
N PRO A 179 -21.68 -7.45 -8.67
CA PRO A 179 -22.34 -7.13 -7.40
C PRO A 179 -22.18 -8.21 -6.31
N SER A 180 -21.23 -9.13 -6.45
CA SER A 180 -20.96 -10.15 -5.43
C SER A 180 -20.26 -9.51 -4.24
N ASP A 181 -20.63 -9.88 -3.01
CA ASP A 181 -20.00 -9.36 -1.78
C ASP A 181 -18.48 -9.58 -1.78
N ILE A 182 -18.03 -10.76 -2.22
CA ILE A 182 -16.62 -11.13 -2.27
C ILE A 182 -15.86 -10.26 -3.28
N ASP A 183 -16.45 -10.05 -4.46
CA ASP A 183 -15.82 -9.25 -5.50
C ASP A 183 -15.82 -7.78 -5.11
N THR A 184 -16.92 -7.27 -4.58
CA THR A 184 -17.08 -5.90 -4.09
C THR A 184 -16.05 -5.59 -3.01
N GLN A 185 -15.87 -6.47 -2.03
CA GLN A 185 -14.87 -6.31 -0.99
C GLN A 185 -13.44 -6.32 -1.56
N ALA A 186 -13.12 -7.24 -2.46
CA ALA A 186 -11.80 -7.32 -3.07
C ALA A 186 -11.49 -6.07 -3.93
N ILE A 187 -12.48 -5.57 -4.68
CA ILE A 187 -12.37 -4.33 -5.47
C ILE A 187 -12.20 -3.12 -4.53
N ALA A 188 -13.00 -3.02 -3.47
CA ALA A 188 -12.89 -1.95 -2.47
C ALA A 188 -11.51 -1.91 -1.84
N GLN A 189 -10.99 -3.07 -1.42
CA GLN A 189 -9.68 -3.18 -0.82
C GLN A 189 -8.57 -2.73 -1.77
N VAL A 190 -8.53 -3.25 -3.00
CA VAL A 190 -7.45 -2.93 -3.93
C VAL A 190 -7.49 -1.49 -4.41
N LEU A 191 -8.68 -0.96 -4.72
CA LEU A 191 -8.83 0.41 -5.19
C LEU A 191 -8.72 1.43 -4.05
N GLY A 192 -9.11 1.06 -2.83
CA GLY A 192 -8.91 1.89 -1.64
C GLY A 192 -7.43 1.99 -1.25
N ILE A 193 -6.68 0.89 -1.35
CA ILE A 193 -5.21 0.93 -1.20
C ILE A 193 -4.60 1.83 -2.29
N LEU A 194 -4.98 1.64 -3.57
CA LEU A 194 -4.52 2.51 -4.65
C LEU A 194 -4.84 3.99 -4.40
N TYR A 195 -6.04 4.29 -3.88
CA TYR A 195 -6.48 5.64 -3.50
C TYR A 195 -5.53 6.27 -2.47
N GLY A 196 -5.24 5.55 -1.39
CA GLY A 196 -4.32 5.99 -0.33
C GLY A 196 -2.88 6.09 -0.82
N SER A 197 -2.43 5.16 -1.65
CA SER A 197 -1.08 5.17 -2.23
C SER A 197 -0.86 6.36 -3.17
N ILE A 198 -1.83 6.69 -4.02
CA ILE A 198 -1.72 7.89 -4.88
C ILE A 198 -1.60 9.15 -4.03
N GLU A 199 -2.38 9.27 -2.96
CA GLU A 199 -2.24 10.37 -2.00
C GLU A 199 -0.86 10.38 -1.33
N TYR A 200 -0.38 9.21 -0.90
CA TYR A 200 0.89 9.08 -0.19
C TYR A 200 2.09 9.45 -1.07
N TRP A 201 2.11 8.96 -2.31
CA TRP A 201 3.26 9.06 -3.23
C TRP A 201 3.24 10.32 -4.11
N THR A 202 2.13 11.07 -4.12
CA THR A 202 2.10 12.43 -4.70
C THR A 202 2.51 13.51 -3.68
N ASN A 203 2.74 13.15 -2.42
CA ASN A 203 3.23 14.06 -1.38
C ASN A 203 4.76 14.15 -1.39
N SER A 204 5.32 15.33 -1.65
CA SER A 204 6.78 15.47 -1.80
C SER A 204 7.55 15.18 -0.50
N ASN A 205 6.95 15.42 0.67
CA ASN A 205 7.61 15.12 1.96
C ASN A 205 7.75 13.62 2.18
N ASN A 206 6.77 12.83 1.74
CA ASN A 206 6.85 11.37 1.80
C ASN A 206 7.91 10.86 0.84
N VAL A 207 7.85 11.27 -0.43
CA VAL A 207 8.83 10.88 -1.44
C VAL A 207 10.25 11.23 -1.01
N ASN A 208 10.47 12.47 -0.53
CA ASN A 208 11.77 12.93 -0.04
C ASN A 208 12.24 12.14 1.20
N PHE A 209 11.33 11.71 2.08
CA PHE A 209 11.73 10.85 3.19
C PHE A 209 12.28 9.52 2.65
N TRP A 210 11.48 8.81 1.85
CA TRP A 210 11.81 7.47 1.38
C TRP A 210 13.03 7.44 0.47
N SER A 211 13.22 8.46 -0.38
CA SER A 211 14.39 8.58 -1.26
C SER A 211 15.71 8.81 -0.52
N ASN A 212 15.67 9.21 0.76
CA ASN A 212 16.85 9.44 1.58
C ASN A 212 17.12 8.30 2.59
N VAL A 213 16.31 7.24 2.59
CA VAL A 213 16.57 6.08 3.45
C VAL A 213 17.70 5.25 2.82
N GLU A 214 18.80 5.08 3.57
CA GLU A 214 19.90 4.22 3.15
C GLU A 214 19.62 2.77 3.55
N LEU A 215 19.78 1.85 2.59
CA LEU A 215 19.61 0.42 2.81
C LEU A 215 20.97 -0.26 3.05
N GLU A 216 21.14 -0.86 4.22
CA GLU A 216 22.29 -1.71 4.52
C GLU A 216 22.04 -3.16 4.07
N GLY A 217 23.05 -3.79 3.47
CA GLY A 217 23.11 -5.26 3.37
C GLY A 217 22.29 -5.96 2.27
N TYR A 218 21.88 -5.28 1.18
CA TYR A 218 21.18 -5.97 0.09
C TYR A 218 22.08 -6.96 -0.67
N SER A 219 21.84 -8.25 -0.47
CA SER A 219 22.21 -9.29 -1.44
C SER A 219 21.06 -9.50 -2.40
N ASN A 220 21.34 -9.58 -3.71
CA ASN A 220 20.32 -9.76 -4.74
C ASN A 220 19.45 -10.97 -4.41
N CYS A 221 18.12 -10.80 -4.42
CA CYS A 221 17.18 -11.90 -4.44
C CYS A 221 17.42 -12.70 -5.73
N SER A 222 18.17 -13.79 -5.63
CA SER A 222 18.26 -14.76 -6.71
C SER A 222 16.90 -15.43 -6.83
N ALA A 223 16.09 -15.03 -7.81
CA ALA A 223 14.94 -15.82 -8.22
C ALA A 223 15.45 -17.22 -8.56
N GLY A 224 15.09 -18.21 -7.73
CA GLY A 224 15.72 -19.52 -7.74
C GLY A 224 15.61 -20.22 -9.10
N ASN A 225 16.76 -20.38 -9.76
CA ASN A 225 17.36 -21.68 -10.08
C ASN A 225 18.69 -21.45 -10.79
N ASP A 226 19.80 -21.60 -10.07
CA ASP A 226 20.94 -22.33 -10.64
C ASP A 226 21.90 -22.79 -9.54
N GLN A 227 22.18 -24.09 -9.54
CA GLN A 227 23.32 -24.66 -8.84
C GLN A 227 24.60 -24.31 -9.61
N SER A 228 25.69 -24.07 -8.86
CA SER A 228 27.09 -23.81 -9.32
C SER A 228 27.29 -22.40 -9.92
N THR A 229 28.21 -21.54 -9.49
CA THR A 229 29.59 -21.68 -8.99
C THR A 229 29.94 -20.33 -8.33
N PRO A 230 30.94 -20.21 -7.43
CA PRO A 230 31.29 -18.93 -6.82
C PRO A 230 31.98 -18.03 -7.87
N GLN A 231 31.21 -17.18 -8.55
CA GLN A 231 31.77 -16.14 -9.40
C GLN A 231 32.14 -14.93 -8.55
N THR A 232 33.43 -14.62 -8.64
CA THR A 232 34.11 -13.53 -7.96
C THR A 232 33.55 -12.19 -8.44
N ARG A 233 33.31 -11.29 -7.48
CA ARG A 233 32.94 -9.87 -7.66
C ARG A 233 33.67 -9.22 -8.85
N ALA A 234 32.97 -9.00 -9.95
CA ALA A 234 33.24 -7.98 -10.94
C ALA A 234 32.01 -7.88 -11.85
N ASP A 235 30.96 -7.21 -11.38
CA ASP A 235 30.03 -6.49 -12.25
C ASP A 235 29.43 -5.36 -11.42
N GLU A 236 29.91 -4.15 -11.71
CA GLU A 236 29.33 -2.89 -11.28
C GLU A 236 27.87 -2.84 -11.76
N LYS A 237 26.93 -2.94 -10.82
CA LYS A 237 25.53 -2.64 -11.11
C LYS A 237 25.45 -1.16 -11.52
N LYS A 238 25.06 -0.92 -12.77
CA LYS A 238 24.68 0.39 -13.30
C LYS A 238 23.66 1.02 -12.36
N LYS A 239 23.99 2.19 -11.83
CA LYS A 239 23.14 3.00 -10.96
C LYS A 239 21.91 3.55 -11.70
N ASP A 240 21.96 3.63 -13.03
CA ASP A 240 20.95 4.28 -13.89
C ASP A 240 19.66 3.48 -14.13
N ASP A 241 19.62 2.15 -13.97
CA ASP A 241 18.43 1.34 -14.31
C ASP A 241 17.31 1.38 -13.25
N LYS A 242 17.53 2.06 -12.11
CA LYS A 242 16.59 2.09 -10.97
C LYS A 242 16.01 3.48 -10.67
N THR A 243 16.50 4.51 -11.34
CA THR A 243 15.97 5.86 -11.20
C THR A 243 14.78 6.00 -12.14
N LEU A 244 13.64 6.39 -11.60
CA LEU A 244 12.40 6.56 -12.34
C LEU A 244 12.07 8.05 -12.48
N SER A 245 11.43 8.41 -13.60
CA SER A 245 10.71 9.69 -13.68
C SER A 245 9.69 9.78 -12.55
N LYS A 246 9.33 10.99 -12.12
CA LYS A 246 8.35 11.17 -11.02
C LYS A 246 7.02 10.49 -11.31
N SER A 247 6.53 10.54 -12.54
CA SER A 247 5.30 9.85 -12.94
C SER A 247 5.44 8.34 -12.86
N ASP A 248 6.57 7.79 -13.31
CA ASP A 248 6.81 6.35 -13.27
C ASP A 248 7.00 5.87 -11.83
N TYR A 249 7.66 6.66 -10.98
CA TYR A 249 7.80 6.39 -9.56
C TYR A 249 6.43 6.27 -8.88
N ILE A 250 5.57 7.29 -9.02
CA ILE A 250 4.21 7.30 -8.43
C ILE A 250 3.44 6.03 -8.84
N ILE A 251 3.40 5.73 -10.14
CA ILE A 251 2.67 4.56 -10.65
C ILE A 251 3.27 3.26 -10.15
N THR A 252 4.59 3.15 -10.16
CA THR A 252 5.28 1.91 -9.82
C THR A 252 5.07 1.55 -8.36
N VAL A 253 5.26 2.52 -7.44
CA VAL A 253 5.06 2.27 -6.00
C VAL A 253 3.57 2.08 -5.69
N ALA A 254 2.68 2.95 -6.18
CA ALA A 254 1.25 2.78 -5.92
C ALA A 254 0.66 1.47 -6.47
N SER A 255 1.19 0.97 -7.60
CA SER A 255 0.81 -0.35 -8.12
C SER A 255 1.35 -1.48 -7.25
N ALA A 256 2.56 -1.35 -6.71
CA ALA A 256 3.14 -2.31 -5.77
C ALA A 256 2.25 -2.49 -4.53
N ASP A 257 1.81 -1.37 -3.95
CA ASP A 257 0.94 -1.32 -2.78
C ASP A 257 -0.36 -2.06 -3.04
N ALA A 258 -1.06 -1.70 -4.13
CA ALA A 258 -2.34 -2.30 -4.49
C ALA A 258 -2.22 -3.80 -4.78
N ILE A 259 -1.15 -4.24 -5.45
CA ILE A 259 -0.86 -5.66 -5.68
C ILE A 259 -0.58 -6.38 -4.34
N GLY A 260 0.21 -5.78 -3.45
CA GLY A 260 0.42 -6.30 -2.10
C GLY A 260 -0.89 -6.46 -1.36
N GLY A 261 -1.80 -5.50 -1.52
CA GLY A 261 -3.17 -5.52 -1.01
C GLY A 261 -4.02 -6.66 -1.57
N LEU A 262 -3.90 -7.00 -2.86
CA LEU A 262 -4.60 -8.15 -3.45
C LEU A 262 -4.14 -9.49 -2.87
N LEU A 263 -2.86 -9.60 -2.51
CA LEU A 263 -2.29 -10.80 -1.91
C LEU A 263 -2.72 -10.95 -0.46
N SER A 264 -2.71 -9.85 0.29
CA SER A 264 -3.14 -9.78 1.68
C SER A 264 -3.24 -8.30 2.03
N GLY A 265 -4.40 -7.79 2.46
CA GLY A 265 -4.60 -6.36 2.70
C GLY A 265 -3.41 -5.66 3.39
N PRO A 266 -2.92 -6.16 4.55
CA PRO A 266 -1.74 -5.63 5.22
C PRO A 266 -0.42 -5.75 4.42
N GLY A 267 -0.29 -6.75 3.55
CA GLY A 267 0.86 -6.95 2.66
C GLY A 267 1.14 -5.79 1.71
N ALA A 268 0.17 -4.90 1.47
CA ALA A 268 0.39 -3.64 0.78
C ALA A 268 1.50 -2.81 1.42
N VAL A 269 1.53 -2.72 2.76
CA VAL A 269 2.51 -1.93 3.52
C VAL A 269 3.94 -2.45 3.29
N LEU A 270 4.12 -3.78 3.26
CA LEU A 270 5.41 -4.41 2.97
C LEU A 270 5.85 -4.19 1.52
N ALA A 271 4.95 -4.39 0.56
CA ALA A 271 5.24 -4.19 -0.85
C ALA A 271 5.64 -2.72 -1.12
N SER A 272 4.98 -1.80 -0.43
CA SER A 272 5.21 -0.37 -0.52
C SER A 272 6.59 0.05 -0.03
N GLY A 273 6.93 -0.33 1.22
CA GLY A 273 8.25 -0.05 1.77
C GLY A 273 9.37 -0.66 0.92
N ALA A 274 9.17 -1.88 0.41
CA ALA A 274 10.16 -2.51 -0.47
C ALA A 274 10.32 -1.78 -1.81
N ALA A 275 9.23 -1.38 -2.47
CA ALA A 275 9.27 -0.67 -3.75
C ALA A 275 9.88 0.73 -3.61
N ALA A 276 9.48 1.48 -2.57
CA ALA A 276 9.98 2.82 -2.30
C ALA A 276 11.48 2.84 -1.98
N LEU A 277 12.00 1.77 -1.38
CA LEU A 277 13.42 1.59 -1.10
C LEU A 277 14.22 1.04 -2.30
N TYR A 278 13.56 0.50 -3.31
CA TYR A 278 14.23 -0.05 -4.49
C TYR A 278 14.51 1.00 -5.56
N PHE A 279 13.50 1.83 -5.83
CA PHE A 279 13.53 2.81 -6.91
C PHE A 279 13.93 4.17 -6.36
N ASP A 280 14.88 4.78 -7.04
CA ASP A 280 15.17 6.20 -6.85
C ASP A 280 14.22 7.01 -7.75
N VAL A 281 14.03 8.29 -7.42
CA VAL A 281 13.24 9.23 -8.21
C VAL A 281 14.12 10.36 -8.74
N GLU A 282 13.87 10.80 -9.98
CA GLU A 282 14.55 11.94 -10.62
C GLU A 282 14.20 13.32 -10.02
#